data_AF-A0A7I6MYC4-F1
#
_entry.id   AF-A0A7I6MYC4-F1
#
_cell.length_a   1.000
_cell.length_b   1.000
_cell.length_c   1.000
_cell.angle_alpha   90.00
_cell.angle_beta   90.00
_cell.angle_gamma   90.00
#
_symmetry.space_group_name_H-M   'P 1'
#
loop_
_entity.id
_entity.type
_entity.pdbx_description
1 polymer ?
#
loop_
_entity_poly.entity_id
_entity_poly.type
_entity_poly.pdbx_seq_one_letter_code
_entity_poly.pdbx_strand_id
1 'polypeptide(L)'
;LARHLTWMGHATRVFNVSEYRRNMVGVDKKHDFWNPDNASDSQKRAEIGERCLSDALDALETDSCTCAVFDATNASFNSCPQRRQSVRQQAAKRRFTYEILFIESICNDPELIAISINEMKLNSQDYTHNTLDEVTSDYHKRIEHYRDIYQPLDESEQCSFIKIIDVGRQIFCNQVYGYLQSRIMFLMANVQLRPRPIWLSRHGESVYNTQGLIGGDSPLSPWGVKYAQQLDKFIQAHYPPDAPLSVWTSTMTRTGQTVERIAAHGRIVVKWKQLDEIDAGICDGMTYEQVAQQLPDEYLARK
;
A
#
# COMPACT_ATOMS: atom_id res chain seq x y z
N LEU A 1 -2.43 -1.09 -1.68
CA LEU A 1 -2.77 -2.52 -1.85
C LEU A 1 -1.81 -3.25 -2.79
N ALA A 2 -1.76 -2.92 -4.09
CA ALA A 2 -0.96 -3.66 -5.09
C ALA A 2 0.51 -3.91 -4.67
N ARG A 3 1.20 -2.88 -4.16
CA ARG A 3 2.58 -3.01 -3.63
C ARG A 3 2.72 -4.08 -2.55
N HIS A 4 1.74 -4.22 -1.64
CA HIS A 4 1.78 -5.21 -0.58
C HIS A 4 1.57 -6.63 -1.13
N LEU A 5 0.64 -6.80 -2.08
CA LEU A 5 0.40 -8.08 -2.72
C LEU A 5 1.62 -8.55 -3.52
N THR A 6 2.24 -7.66 -4.30
CA THR A 6 3.50 -7.94 -5.00
C THR A 6 4.62 -8.32 -4.04
N TRP A 7 4.76 -7.61 -2.92
CA TRP A 7 5.76 -7.94 -1.90
C TRP A 7 5.53 -9.33 -1.26
N MET A 8 4.27 -9.77 -1.14
CA MET A 8 3.93 -11.14 -0.68
C MET A 8 4.15 -12.21 -1.75
N GLY A 9 4.59 -11.85 -2.96
CA GLY A 9 4.83 -12.79 -4.07
C GLY A 9 3.66 -12.95 -5.05
N HIS A 10 2.59 -12.15 -4.92
CA HIS A 10 1.48 -12.15 -5.89
C HIS A 10 1.71 -11.08 -6.95
N ALA A 11 2.07 -11.48 -8.17
CA ALA A 11 2.21 -10.55 -9.31
C ALA A 11 0.92 -9.73 -9.48
N THR A 12 0.97 -8.45 -9.11
CA THR A 12 -0.23 -7.60 -9.04
C THR A 12 -0.11 -6.40 -9.96
N ARG A 13 -1.16 -6.13 -10.75
CA ARG A 13 -1.26 -4.96 -11.63
C ARG A 13 -2.46 -4.09 -11.26
N VAL A 14 -2.32 -2.78 -11.44
CA VAL A 14 -3.40 -1.80 -11.22
C VAL A 14 -3.91 -1.35 -12.58
N PHE A 15 -5.24 -1.35 -12.74
CA PHE A 15 -5.95 -0.90 -13.92
C PHE A 15 -6.78 0.31 -13.52
N ASN A 16 -6.26 1.51 -13.79
CA ASN A 16 -6.86 2.77 -13.37
C ASN A 16 -7.74 3.36 -14.49
N VAL A 17 -9.06 3.37 -14.28
CA VAL A 17 -10.01 3.88 -15.29
C VAL A 17 -9.77 5.36 -15.62
N SER A 18 -9.22 6.15 -14.70
CA SER A 18 -8.89 7.56 -14.96
C SER A 18 -7.74 7.72 -15.95
N GLU A 19 -6.76 6.81 -15.96
CA GLU A 19 -5.67 6.81 -16.94
C GLU A 19 -6.18 6.46 -18.34
N TYR A 20 -7.03 5.43 -18.44
CA TYR A 20 -7.70 5.08 -19.69
C TYR A 20 -8.54 6.25 -20.23
N ARG A 21 -9.28 6.93 -19.35
CA ARG A 21 -10.05 8.13 -19.70
C ARG A 21 -9.13 9.22 -20.25
N ARG A 22 -8.03 9.56 -19.58
CA ARG A 22 -7.08 10.59 -20.06
C ARG A 22 -6.51 10.23 -21.44
N ASN A 23 -6.18 8.96 -21.66
CA ASN A 23 -5.65 8.51 -22.95
C ASN A 23 -6.70 8.54 -24.09
N MET A 24 -7.97 8.31 -23.78
CA MET A 24 -9.03 8.21 -24.80
C MET A 24 -9.75 9.53 -25.09
N VAL A 25 -9.97 10.38 -24.08
CA VAL A 25 -10.73 11.63 -24.23
C VAL A 25 -9.93 12.89 -23.89
N GLY A 26 -8.65 12.74 -23.57
CA GLY A 26 -7.74 13.83 -23.23
C GLY A 26 -7.75 14.22 -21.75
N VAL A 27 -6.83 15.12 -21.42
CA VAL A 27 -6.74 15.82 -20.14
C VAL A 27 -7.73 17.01 -20.11
N ASP A 28 -7.89 17.67 -18.97
CA ASP A 28 -8.72 18.89 -18.81
C ASP A 28 -10.25 18.71 -18.94
N LYS A 29 -10.78 17.56 -18.51
CA LYS A 29 -12.24 17.39 -18.35
C LYS A 29 -12.70 18.01 -17.04
N LYS A 30 -13.69 18.92 -17.12
CA LYS A 30 -14.40 19.49 -15.98
C LYS A 30 -15.50 18.56 -15.45
N HIS A 31 -16.08 18.91 -14.32
CA HIS A 31 -17.13 18.15 -13.64
C HIS A 31 -18.30 17.72 -14.54
N ASP A 32 -18.64 18.50 -15.58
CA ASP A 32 -19.72 18.19 -16.53
C ASP A 32 -19.55 16.85 -17.25
N PHE A 33 -18.30 16.41 -17.43
CA PHE A 33 -18.00 15.09 -17.98
C PHE A 33 -18.47 13.95 -17.07
N TRP A 34 -18.73 14.21 -15.78
CA TRP A 34 -19.25 13.25 -14.81
C TRP A 34 -20.72 13.45 -14.48
N ASN A 35 -21.38 14.45 -15.07
CA ASN A 35 -22.81 14.68 -14.86
C ASN A 35 -23.61 13.44 -15.32
N PRO A 36 -24.46 12.85 -14.46
CA PRO A 36 -25.27 11.69 -14.82
C PRO A 36 -26.30 11.97 -15.91
N ASP A 37 -26.77 13.21 -16.05
CA ASP A 37 -27.75 13.61 -17.06
C ASP A 37 -27.13 13.74 -18.47
N ASN A 38 -25.79 13.76 -18.55
CA ASN A 38 -25.08 13.78 -19.83
C ASN A 38 -24.95 12.35 -20.38
N ALA A 39 -25.92 11.93 -21.18
CA ALA A 39 -25.97 10.58 -21.76
C ALA A 39 -24.74 10.25 -22.63
N SER A 40 -24.24 11.21 -23.42
CA SER A 40 -23.09 10.99 -24.31
C SER A 40 -21.81 10.70 -23.52
N ASP A 41 -21.50 11.51 -22.51
CA ASP A 41 -20.30 11.28 -21.71
C ASP A 41 -20.49 10.09 -20.77
N SER A 42 -21.71 9.80 -20.31
CA SER A 42 -22.02 8.58 -19.56
C SER A 42 -21.72 7.32 -20.37
N GLN A 43 -22.09 7.30 -21.64
CA GLN A 43 -21.75 6.21 -22.56
C GLN A 43 -20.23 6.08 -22.73
N LYS A 44 -19.50 7.19 -22.96
CA LYS A 44 -18.03 7.15 -23.06
C LYS A 44 -17.38 6.60 -21.79
N ARG A 45 -17.86 7.01 -20.60
CA ARG A 45 -17.36 6.50 -19.31
C ARG A 45 -17.61 4.99 -19.17
N ALA A 46 -18.74 4.49 -19.68
CA ALA A 46 -19.03 3.06 -19.72
C ALA A 46 -18.04 2.33 -20.63
N GLU A 47 -17.84 2.78 -21.88
CA GLU A 47 -16.92 2.18 -22.86
C GLU A 47 -15.47 2.16 -22.35
N ILE A 48 -14.99 3.26 -21.78
CA ILE A 48 -13.65 3.35 -21.15
C ILE A 48 -13.54 2.32 -20.02
N GLY A 49 -14.59 2.22 -19.21
CA GLY A 49 -14.68 1.31 -18.09
C GLY A 49 -14.68 -0.16 -18.48
N GLU A 50 -15.36 -0.51 -19.57
CA GLU A 50 -15.41 -1.86 -20.15
C GLU A 50 -14.07 -2.24 -20.76
N ARG A 51 -13.44 -1.33 -21.51
CA ARG A 51 -12.10 -1.56 -22.05
C ARG A 51 -11.08 -1.83 -20.96
N CYS A 52 -11.07 -1.00 -19.92
CA CYS A 52 -10.14 -1.16 -18.79
C CYS A 52 -10.37 -2.48 -18.04
N LEU A 53 -11.63 -2.90 -17.87
CA LEU A 53 -11.96 -4.20 -17.27
C LEU A 53 -11.55 -5.36 -18.18
N SER A 54 -11.75 -5.26 -19.49
CA SER A 54 -11.32 -6.27 -20.45
C SER A 54 -9.82 -6.51 -20.33
N ASP A 55 -9.02 -5.43 -20.37
CA ASP A 55 -7.57 -5.53 -20.25
C ASP A 55 -7.14 -6.14 -18.90
N ALA A 56 -7.88 -5.85 -17.81
CA ALA A 56 -7.63 -6.44 -16.50
C ALA A 56 -7.88 -7.96 -16.49
N LEU A 57 -8.95 -8.41 -17.15
CA LEU A 57 -9.27 -9.83 -17.30
C LEU A 57 -8.29 -10.53 -18.25
N ASP A 58 -7.95 -9.90 -19.38
CA ASP A 58 -6.97 -10.43 -20.35
C ASP A 58 -5.59 -10.59 -19.69
N ALA A 59 -5.20 -9.65 -18.82
CA ALA A 59 -3.96 -9.73 -18.06
C ALA A 59 -3.92 -10.91 -17.07
N LEU A 60 -5.07 -11.30 -16.52
CA LEU A 60 -5.20 -12.51 -15.69
C LEU A 60 -5.22 -13.78 -16.57
N GLU A 61 -5.90 -13.76 -17.73
CA GLU A 61 -5.98 -14.93 -18.64
C GLU A 61 -4.64 -15.28 -19.28
N THR A 62 -3.76 -14.30 -19.46
CA THR A 62 -2.43 -14.44 -20.07
C THR A 62 -1.32 -14.66 -19.03
N ASP A 63 -1.66 -14.87 -17.75
CA ASP A 63 -0.73 -14.99 -16.63
C ASP A 63 0.25 -13.81 -16.48
N SER A 64 -0.08 -12.64 -17.05
CA SER A 64 0.74 -11.44 -16.89
C SER A 64 0.67 -10.86 -15.46
N CYS A 65 -0.36 -11.25 -14.71
CA CYS A 65 -0.50 -11.03 -13.27
C CYS A 65 -1.41 -12.09 -12.67
N THR A 66 -1.25 -12.34 -11.36
CA THR A 66 -2.15 -13.21 -10.57
C THR A 66 -3.22 -12.41 -9.82
N CYS A 67 -3.05 -11.09 -9.70
CA CYS A 67 -4.01 -10.19 -9.07
C CYS A 67 -4.19 -8.92 -9.92
N ALA A 68 -5.44 -8.54 -10.18
CA ALA A 68 -5.77 -7.28 -10.84
C ALA A 68 -6.54 -6.36 -9.88
N VAL A 69 -6.02 -5.14 -9.68
CA VAL A 69 -6.72 -4.09 -8.93
C VAL A 69 -7.41 -3.19 -9.93
N PHE A 70 -8.74 -3.31 -10.02
CA PHE A 70 -9.56 -2.47 -10.89
C PHE A 70 -9.97 -1.18 -10.15
N ASP A 71 -9.25 -0.09 -10.42
CA ASP A 71 -9.40 1.20 -9.74
C ASP A 71 -10.36 2.13 -10.50
N ALA A 72 -11.58 2.23 -9.97
CA ALA A 72 -12.64 3.10 -10.45
C ALA A 72 -13.63 3.42 -9.32
N THR A 73 -14.44 4.46 -9.48
CA THR A 73 -15.49 4.79 -8.49
C THR A 73 -16.53 3.69 -8.35
N ASN A 74 -16.85 2.97 -9.43
CA ASN A 74 -17.79 1.83 -9.44
C ASN A 74 -19.14 2.12 -8.74
N ALA A 75 -19.56 3.38 -8.72
CA ALA A 75 -20.87 3.81 -8.22
C ALA A 75 -21.98 3.29 -9.14
N SER A 76 -23.09 2.86 -8.54
CA SER A 76 -24.26 2.29 -9.24
C SER A 76 -25.49 3.15 -8.99
N PHE A 77 -26.18 3.55 -10.06
CA PHE A 77 -27.39 4.38 -10.01
C PHE A 77 -28.64 3.56 -9.66
N ASN A 78 -29.63 4.18 -9.00
CA ASN A 78 -30.86 3.54 -8.53
C ASN A 78 -31.72 2.87 -9.62
N SER A 79 -31.62 3.27 -10.90
CA SER A 79 -32.31 2.58 -12.00
C SER A 79 -31.49 1.43 -12.62
N CYS A 80 -30.29 1.17 -12.11
CA CYS A 80 -29.28 0.35 -12.76
C CYS A 80 -28.22 -0.19 -11.76
N PRO A 81 -28.49 -1.33 -11.08
CA PRO A 81 -27.53 -2.08 -10.24
C PRO A 81 -26.26 -2.60 -10.97
N GLN A 82 -26.00 -2.11 -12.19
CA GLN A 82 -25.31 -2.86 -13.22
C GLN A 82 -23.81 -2.74 -13.17
N ARG A 83 -23.15 -1.75 -12.53
CA ARG A 83 -21.69 -1.64 -12.72
C ARG A 83 -20.93 -2.76 -12.04
N ARG A 84 -21.20 -2.99 -10.75
CA ARG A 84 -20.62 -4.12 -9.99
C ARG A 84 -21.10 -5.46 -10.52
N GLN A 85 -22.39 -5.55 -10.89
CA GLN A 85 -22.95 -6.76 -11.49
C GLN A 85 -22.34 -7.05 -12.88
N SER A 86 -22.10 -6.04 -13.70
CA SER A 86 -21.45 -6.13 -15.03
C SER A 86 -20.01 -6.58 -14.88
N VAL A 87 -19.27 -6.07 -13.89
CA VAL A 87 -17.93 -6.59 -13.57
C VAL A 87 -17.98 -8.09 -13.31
N ARG A 88 -18.91 -8.55 -12.45
CA ARG A 88 -19.09 -9.99 -12.16
C ARG A 88 -19.51 -10.78 -13.39
N GLN A 89 -20.45 -10.27 -14.18
CA GLN A 89 -20.95 -10.94 -15.38
C GLN A 89 -19.88 -11.04 -16.48
N GLN A 90 -19.08 -10.00 -16.68
CA GLN A 90 -17.97 -10.02 -17.63
C GLN A 90 -16.90 -11.01 -17.18
N ALA A 91 -16.52 -11.00 -15.90
CA ALA A 91 -15.61 -11.98 -15.34
C ALA A 91 -16.16 -13.42 -15.44
N ALA A 92 -17.46 -13.63 -15.29
CA ALA A 92 -18.08 -14.96 -15.43
C ALA A 92 -18.15 -15.48 -16.87
N LYS A 93 -18.04 -14.59 -17.88
CA LYS A 93 -18.00 -14.98 -19.31
C LYS A 93 -16.60 -15.41 -19.78
N ARG A 94 -15.59 -15.17 -18.97
CA ARG A 94 -14.18 -15.48 -19.26
C ARG A 94 -13.86 -16.95 -18.99
N ARG A 95 -12.67 -17.39 -19.42
CA ARG A 95 -12.25 -18.79 -19.34
C ARG A 95 -12.10 -19.28 -17.90
N PHE A 96 -11.56 -18.44 -17.03
CA PHE A 96 -11.28 -18.79 -15.63
C PHE A 96 -12.38 -18.31 -14.71
N THR A 97 -12.53 -18.99 -13.57
CA THR A 97 -13.33 -18.49 -12.46
C THR A 97 -12.46 -17.56 -11.62
N TYR A 98 -12.91 -16.32 -11.44
CA TYR A 98 -12.19 -15.32 -10.66
C TYR A 98 -12.82 -15.12 -9.28
N GLU A 99 -11.98 -15.03 -8.25
CA GLU A 99 -12.40 -14.51 -6.95
C GLU A 99 -12.46 -12.98 -7.03
N ILE A 100 -13.64 -12.40 -6.76
CA ILE A 100 -13.86 -10.95 -6.81
C ILE A 100 -14.11 -10.43 -5.40
N LEU A 101 -13.26 -9.50 -4.97
CA LEU A 101 -13.39 -8.79 -3.69
C LEU A 101 -13.56 -7.30 -3.96
N PHE A 102 -14.68 -6.72 -3.51
CA PHE A 102 -14.88 -5.28 -3.56
C PHE A 102 -14.28 -4.60 -2.32
N ILE A 103 -13.61 -3.47 -2.52
CA ILE A 103 -13.10 -2.64 -1.42
C ILE A 103 -13.73 -1.25 -1.57
N GLU A 104 -14.58 -0.89 -0.62
CA GLU A 104 -15.31 0.38 -0.61
C GLU A 104 -14.73 1.28 0.48
N SER A 105 -14.33 2.50 0.10
CA SER A 105 -13.82 3.52 1.02
C SER A 105 -14.89 4.59 1.21
N ILE A 106 -15.45 4.68 2.41
CA ILE A 106 -16.49 5.64 2.78
C ILE A 106 -15.85 6.66 3.72
N CYS A 107 -15.92 7.94 3.37
CA CYS A 107 -15.42 9.02 4.23
C CYS A 107 -16.46 10.13 4.25
N ASN A 108 -17.00 10.42 5.43
CA ASN A 108 -17.96 11.50 5.63
C ASN A 108 -17.36 12.70 6.37
N ASP A 109 -16.09 12.60 6.78
CA ASP A 109 -15.36 13.66 7.48
C ASP A 109 -14.94 14.76 6.48
N PRO A 110 -15.48 15.99 6.60
CA PRO A 110 -15.16 17.09 5.69
C PRO A 110 -13.68 17.47 5.67
N GLU A 111 -12.97 17.36 6.80
CA GLU A 111 -11.55 17.71 6.88
C GLU A 111 -10.70 16.69 6.12
N LEU A 112 -11.00 15.40 6.27
CA LEU A 112 -10.29 14.34 5.54
C LEU A 112 -10.56 14.40 4.04
N ILE A 113 -11.79 14.77 3.63
CA ILE A 113 -12.12 15.01 2.23
C ILE A 113 -11.29 16.19 1.69
N ALA A 114 -11.24 17.31 2.41
CA ALA A 114 -10.46 18.48 2.00
C ALA A 114 -8.96 18.18 1.86
N ILE A 115 -8.36 17.47 2.82
CA ILE A 115 -6.96 17.03 2.76
C ILE A 115 -6.73 16.15 1.52
N SER A 116 -7.60 15.18 1.27
CA SER A 116 -7.50 14.29 0.10
C SER A 116 -7.57 15.05 -1.23
N ILE A 117 -8.48 16.02 -1.34
CA ILE A 117 -8.58 16.89 -2.53
C ILE A 117 -7.28 17.66 -2.74
N ASN A 118 -6.77 18.29 -1.68
CA ASN A 118 -5.53 19.08 -1.75
C ASN A 118 -4.32 18.21 -2.14
N GLU A 119 -4.10 17.09 -1.47
CA GLU A 119 -2.91 16.26 -1.71
C GLU A 119 -2.95 15.53 -3.06
N MET A 120 -4.11 14.96 -3.43
CA MET A 120 -4.21 14.08 -4.60
C MET A 120 -4.58 14.80 -5.89
N LYS A 121 -5.34 15.90 -5.82
CA LYS A 121 -5.90 16.54 -7.03
C LYS A 121 -5.11 17.75 -7.50
N LEU A 122 -4.40 18.44 -6.62
CA LEU A 122 -3.44 19.47 -7.04
C LEU A 122 -2.29 18.90 -7.88
N ASN A 123 -1.91 17.65 -7.63
CA ASN A 123 -0.87 16.96 -8.39
C ASN A 123 -1.43 16.17 -9.58
N SER A 124 -2.72 16.29 -9.87
CA SER A 124 -3.35 15.58 -10.98
C SER A 124 -3.13 16.31 -12.30
N GLN A 125 -2.83 15.53 -13.35
CA GLN A 125 -2.74 16.05 -14.72
C GLN A 125 -4.01 16.77 -15.19
N ASP A 126 -5.17 16.43 -14.62
CA ASP A 126 -6.47 17.03 -14.97
C ASP A 126 -6.59 18.50 -14.55
N TYR A 127 -5.71 19.01 -13.69
CA TYR A 127 -5.80 20.33 -13.06
C TYR A 127 -4.50 21.13 -13.15
N THR A 128 -3.59 20.76 -14.06
CA THR A 128 -2.23 21.31 -14.17
C THR A 128 -2.19 22.85 -14.29
N HIS A 129 -3.25 23.46 -14.84
CA HIS A 129 -3.34 24.90 -15.08
C HIS A 129 -4.40 25.62 -14.24
N ASN A 130 -4.98 24.94 -13.25
CA ASN A 130 -6.04 25.50 -12.42
C ASN A 130 -5.50 26.03 -11.09
N THR A 131 -6.19 27.05 -10.56
CA THR A 131 -5.95 27.51 -9.19
C THR A 131 -6.55 26.54 -8.18
N LEU A 132 -6.05 26.54 -6.94
CA LEU A 132 -6.57 25.69 -5.86
C LEU A 132 -8.10 25.84 -5.69
N ASP A 133 -8.62 27.07 -5.76
CA ASP A 133 -10.05 27.35 -5.59
C ASP A 133 -10.88 26.77 -6.74
N GLU A 134 -10.39 26.87 -7.98
CA GLU A 134 -11.04 26.28 -9.16
C GLU A 134 -11.07 24.76 -9.09
N VAL A 135 -9.94 24.13 -8.72
CA VAL A 135 -9.83 22.67 -8.55
C VAL A 135 -10.80 22.21 -7.48
N THR A 136 -10.82 22.90 -6.34
CA THR A 136 -11.68 22.56 -5.21
C THR A 136 -13.14 22.66 -5.62
N SER A 137 -13.55 23.76 -6.28
CA SER A 137 -14.93 23.97 -6.73
C SER A 137 -15.39 22.94 -7.77
N ASP A 138 -14.56 22.67 -8.80
CA ASP A 138 -14.86 21.66 -9.82
C ASP A 138 -14.98 20.25 -9.21
N TYR A 139 -14.05 19.91 -8.32
CA TYR A 139 -14.03 18.59 -7.71
C TYR A 139 -15.20 18.38 -6.73
N HIS A 140 -15.63 19.42 -6.00
CA HIS A 140 -16.84 19.34 -5.16
C HIS A 140 -18.07 19.02 -6.00
N LYS A 141 -18.29 19.71 -7.12
CA LYS A 141 -19.40 19.40 -8.04
C LYS A 141 -19.30 17.99 -8.62
N ARG A 142 -18.08 17.53 -8.92
CA ARG A 142 -17.84 16.15 -9.35
C ARG A 142 -18.25 15.13 -8.27
N ILE A 143 -17.97 15.41 -6.99
CA ILE A 143 -18.43 14.57 -5.87
C ILE A 143 -19.96 14.57 -5.80
N GLU A 144 -20.61 15.73 -5.98
CA GLU A 144 -22.08 15.85 -6.01
C GLU A 144 -22.71 14.97 -7.10
N HIS A 145 -22.18 15.03 -8.33
CA HIS A 145 -22.63 14.15 -9.43
C HIS A 145 -22.56 12.66 -9.08
N TYR A 146 -21.49 12.24 -8.38
CA TYR A 146 -21.38 10.85 -7.92
C TYR A 146 -22.29 10.54 -6.74
N ARG A 147 -22.54 11.50 -5.83
CA ARG A 147 -23.42 11.34 -4.67
C ARG A 147 -24.84 11.03 -5.10
N ASP A 148 -25.34 11.70 -6.14
CA ASP A 148 -26.69 11.50 -6.68
C ASP A 148 -26.91 10.09 -7.22
N ILE A 149 -25.82 9.43 -7.63
CA ILE A 149 -25.84 8.08 -8.21
C ILE A 149 -25.17 7.03 -7.32
N TYR A 150 -24.79 7.36 -6.10
CA TYR A 150 -24.02 6.45 -5.25
C TYR A 150 -24.94 5.56 -4.43
N GLN A 151 -24.89 4.26 -4.73
CA GLN A 151 -25.44 3.22 -3.88
C GLN A 151 -24.30 2.43 -3.19
N PRO A 152 -24.20 2.51 -1.84
CA PRO A 152 -23.23 1.73 -1.07
C PRO A 152 -23.38 0.24 -1.32
N LEU A 153 -22.32 -0.54 -1.08
CA LEU A 153 -22.44 -2.00 -1.09
C LEU A 153 -23.44 -2.46 -0.04
N ASP A 154 -24.26 -3.45 -0.36
CA ASP A 154 -25.21 -4.02 0.59
C ASP A 154 -24.99 -5.53 0.79
N GLU A 155 -25.33 -6.04 1.99
CA GLU A 155 -25.22 -7.47 2.31
C GLU A 155 -26.07 -8.33 1.37
N SER A 156 -27.16 -7.78 0.83
CA SER A 156 -28.03 -8.45 -0.14
C SER A 156 -27.36 -8.71 -1.50
N GLU A 157 -26.23 -8.06 -1.83
CA GLU A 157 -25.54 -8.21 -3.12
C GLU A 157 -24.80 -9.55 -3.30
N GLN A 158 -24.79 -10.42 -2.28
CA GLN A 158 -24.18 -11.77 -2.31
C GLN A 158 -22.78 -11.75 -2.96
N CYS A 159 -21.89 -10.89 -2.45
CA CYS A 159 -20.51 -10.76 -2.90
C CYS A 159 -19.54 -10.53 -1.73
N SER A 160 -18.28 -10.87 -1.94
CA SER A 160 -17.20 -10.58 -0.99
C SER A 160 -16.85 -9.10 -1.04
N PHE A 161 -16.90 -8.42 0.11
CA PHE A 161 -16.48 -7.04 0.19
C PHE A 161 -15.92 -6.61 1.56
N ILE A 162 -15.12 -5.55 1.53
CA ILE A 162 -14.59 -4.84 2.69
C ILE A 162 -14.98 -3.37 2.56
N LYS A 163 -15.70 -2.84 3.56
CA LYS A 163 -15.94 -1.40 3.70
C LYS A 163 -14.97 -0.82 4.71
N ILE A 164 -14.34 0.29 4.36
CA ILE A 164 -13.44 1.06 5.20
C ILE A 164 -14.11 2.40 5.44
N ILE A 165 -14.53 2.65 6.67
CA ILE A 165 -15.31 3.83 7.05
C ILE A 165 -14.40 4.81 7.79
N ASP A 166 -14.42 6.07 7.35
CA ASP A 166 -13.64 7.20 7.85
C ASP A 166 -12.18 6.83 8.08
N VAL A 167 -11.51 6.41 7.00
CA VAL A 167 -10.06 6.16 7.00
C VAL A 167 -9.65 5.06 8.00
N GLY A 168 -10.49 4.03 8.12
CA GLY A 168 -10.21 2.85 8.95
C GLY A 168 -10.72 2.96 10.38
N ARG A 169 -11.48 4.01 10.72
CA ARG A 169 -12.18 4.14 12.01
C ARG A 169 -13.10 2.94 12.27
N GLN A 170 -13.77 2.45 11.23
CA GLN A 170 -14.54 1.21 11.27
C GLN A 170 -14.31 0.40 10.00
N ILE A 171 -14.34 -0.92 10.14
CA ILE A 171 -14.24 -1.84 9.01
C ILE A 171 -15.39 -2.85 9.10
N PHE A 172 -16.06 -3.05 7.98
CA PHE A 172 -17.10 -4.05 7.82
C PHE A 172 -16.69 -5.03 6.71
N CYS A 173 -16.84 -6.32 6.98
CA CYS A 173 -16.47 -7.38 6.05
C CYS A 173 -17.66 -8.28 5.79
N ASN A 174 -17.94 -8.56 4.52
CA ASN A 174 -18.97 -9.50 4.11
C ASN A 174 -18.33 -10.59 3.26
N GLN A 175 -18.57 -11.86 3.62
CA GLN A 175 -18.16 -13.02 2.83
C GLN A 175 -16.66 -13.01 2.42
N VAL A 176 -15.78 -12.57 3.33
CA VAL A 176 -14.32 -12.59 3.13
C VAL A 176 -13.82 -14.01 3.41
N TYR A 177 -13.32 -14.67 2.38
CA TYR A 177 -12.91 -16.08 2.45
C TYR A 177 -11.47 -16.30 1.98
N GLY A 178 -10.88 -17.39 2.46
CA GLY A 178 -9.56 -17.83 2.03
C GLY A 178 -8.42 -16.94 2.55
N TYR A 179 -7.20 -17.31 2.14
CA TYR A 179 -5.98 -16.67 2.62
C TYR A 179 -5.86 -15.23 2.11
N LEU A 180 -5.94 -15.02 0.80
CA LEU A 180 -5.60 -13.74 0.19
C LEU A 180 -6.56 -12.61 0.62
N GLN A 181 -7.87 -12.86 0.58
CA GLN A 181 -8.85 -11.84 0.99
C GLN A 181 -8.72 -11.51 2.49
N SER A 182 -8.42 -12.50 3.34
CA SER A 182 -8.14 -12.28 4.77
C SER A 182 -6.89 -11.43 5.00
N ARG A 183 -5.83 -11.62 4.20
CA ARG A 183 -4.62 -10.77 4.24
C ARG A 183 -4.91 -9.34 3.78
N ILE A 184 -5.77 -9.18 2.77
CA ILE A 184 -6.23 -7.86 2.31
C ILE A 184 -7.02 -7.16 3.41
N MET A 185 -7.97 -7.85 4.04
CA MET A 185 -8.72 -7.33 5.19
C MET A 185 -7.78 -6.90 6.32
N PHE A 186 -6.82 -7.75 6.69
CA PHE A 186 -5.83 -7.43 7.72
C PHE A 186 -5.01 -6.19 7.33
N LEU A 187 -4.59 -6.06 6.08
CA LEU A 187 -3.91 -4.84 5.61
C LEU A 187 -4.81 -3.62 5.74
N MET A 188 -6.06 -3.68 5.27
CA MET A 188 -6.99 -2.55 5.35
C MET A 188 -7.23 -2.09 6.79
N ALA A 189 -7.25 -3.02 7.74
CA ALA A 189 -7.36 -2.74 9.18
C ALA A 189 -6.13 -2.09 9.81
N ASN A 190 -4.96 -2.16 9.18
CA ASN A 190 -3.71 -1.68 9.75
C ASN A 190 -3.09 -0.50 8.96
N VAL A 191 -3.67 -0.14 7.80
CA VAL A 191 -3.18 0.99 7.00
C VAL A 191 -3.61 2.30 7.65
N GLN A 192 -2.62 3.15 7.97
CA GLN A 192 -2.83 4.51 8.43
C GLN A 192 -2.54 5.49 7.29
N LEU A 193 -3.47 6.39 6.99
CA LEU A 193 -3.27 7.40 5.94
C LEU A 193 -2.55 8.66 6.41
N ARG A 194 -2.54 8.94 7.73
CA ARG A 194 -1.81 10.10 8.26
C ARG A 194 -0.30 9.92 8.05
N PRO A 195 0.39 10.90 7.44
CA PRO A 195 1.84 10.87 7.30
C PRO A 195 2.52 10.71 8.66
N ARG A 196 3.48 9.79 8.75
CA ARG A 196 4.31 9.60 9.94
C ARG A 196 5.71 9.17 9.52
N PRO A 197 6.77 9.71 10.14
CA PRO A 197 8.13 9.29 9.80
C PRO A 197 8.38 7.86 10.30
N ILE A 198 9.02 7.06 9.45
CA ILE A 198 9.56 5.75 9.82
C ILE A 198 11.06 5.81 9.58
N TRP A 199 11.85 5.69 10.65
CA TRP A 199 13.31 5.69 10.56
C TRP A 199 13.81 4.26 10.52
N LEU A 200 14.63 3.96 9.53
CA LEU A 200 15.31 2.68 9.40
C LEU A 200 16.81 2.91 9.52
N SER A 201 17.44 2.19 10.44
CA SER A 201 18.90 2.13 10.52
C SER A 201 19.35 0.75 10.95
N ARG A 202 20.53 0.34 10.47
CA ARG A 202 21.19 -0.87 10.97
C ARG A 202 21.71 -0.61 12.39
N HIS A 203 22.12 -1.67 13.06
CA HIS A 203 22.99 -1.52 14.23
C HIS A 203 24.26 -0.75 13.87
N GLY A 204 24.89 -0.13 14.87
CA GLY A 204 26.25 0.39 14.70
C GLY A 204 27.21 -0.72 14.25
N GLU A 205 28.32 -0.37 13.59
CA GLU A 205 29.31 -1.34 13.12
C GLU A 205 29.66 -2.37 14.22
N SER A 206 29.55 -3.67 13.92
CA SER A 206 29.92 -4.75 14.83
C SER A 206 31.36 -5.20 14.64
N VAL A 207 31.90 -5.95 15.60
CA VAL A 207 33.22 -6.58 15.47
C VAL A 207 33.27 -7.49 14.24
N TYR A 208 32.22 -8.26 13.95
CA TYR A 208 32.17 -9.07 12.72
C TYR A 208 32.18 -8.24 11.45
N ASN A 209 31.56 -7.06 11.44
CA ASN A 209 31.66 -6.17 10.28
C ASN A 209 33.12 -5.75 10.03
N THR A 210 33.91 -5.46 11.07
CA THR A 210 35.32 -5.09 10.92
C THR A 210 36.19 -6.24 10.37
N GLN A 211 35.71 -7.48 10.49
CA GLN A 211 36.39 -8.69 10.04
C GLN A 211 35.81 -9.25 8.73
N GLY A 212 34.74 -8.65 8.19
CA GLY A 212 34.04 -9.16 7.02
C GLY A 212 33.26 -10.46 7.24
N LEU A 213 32.96 -10.81 8.49
CA LEU A 213 32.22 -12.02 8.85
C LEU A 213 30.70 -11.78 8.74
N ILE A 214 29.97 -12.75 8.20
CA ILE A 214 28.52 -12.73 8.08
C ILE A 214 27.84 -13.38 9.30
N GLY A 215 26.62 -12.92 9.59
CA GLY A 215 25.79 -13.49 10.66
C GLY A 215 26.36 -13.28 12.07
N GLY A 216 26.25 -14.30 12.92
CA GLY A 216 26.67 -14.32 14.32
C GLY A 216 25.95 -13.29 15.20
N ASP A 217 26.46 -13.14 16.43
CA ASP A 217 25.94 -12.17 17.41
C ASP A 217 27.05 -11.34 18.08
N SER A 218 28.01 -10.86 17.28
CA SER A 218 29.11 -10.06 17.81
C SER A 218 28.65 -8.69 18.35
N PRO A 219 29.35 -8.14 19.37
CA PRO A 219 29.06 -6.82 19.92
C PRO A 219 29.49 -5.71 18.95
N LEU A 220 29.15 -4.47 19.31
CA LEU A 220 29.59 -3.27 18.59
C LEU A 220 31.12 -3.11 18.61
N SER A 221 31.66 -2.62 17.50
CA SER A 221 33.03 -2.10 17.42
C SER A 221 33.12 -0.74 18.15
N PRO A 222 34.33 -0.20 18.37
CA PRO A 222 34.50 1.16 18.89
C PRO A 222 33.79 2.22 18.04
N TRP A 223 33.74 2.05 16.71
CA TRP A 223 33.01 2.94 15.81
C TRP A 223 31.50 2.71 15.87
N GLY A 224 31.05 1.46 16.04
CA GLY A 224 29.64 1.16 16.30
C GLY A 224 29.12 1.81 17.58
N VAL A 225 29.93 1.80 18.65
CA VAL A 225 29.62 2.53 19.88
C VAL A 225 29.53 4.03 19.63
N LYS A 226 30.44 4.61 18.84
CA LYS A 226 30.37 6.04 18.44
C LYS A 226 29.09 6.35 17.67
N TYR A 227 28.70 5.51 16.72
CA TYR A 227 27.45 5.64 15.99
C TYR A 227 26.25 5.61 16.94
N ALA A 228 26.19 4.67 17.89
CA ALA A 228 25.12 4.57 18.87
C ALA A 228 24.94 5.86 19.70
N GLN A 229 26.04 6.55 20.04
CA GLN A 229 25.95 7.85 20.75
C GLN A 229 25.43 8.97 19.84
N GLN A 230 25.75 8.95 18.54
CA GLN A 230 25.21 9.93 17.61
C GLN A 230 23.73 9.68 17.31
N LEU A 231 23.31 8.42 17.23
CA LEU A 231 21.90 8.05 17.10
C LEU A 231 21.11 8.51 18.32
N ASP A 232 21.62 8.29 19.53
CA ASP A 232 21.01 8.80 20.76
C ASP A 232 20.84 10.33 20.72
N LYS A 233 21.91 11.06 20.36
CA LYS A 233 21.86 12.53 20.20
C LYS A 233 20.82 12.97 19.18
N PHE A 234 20.74 12.29 18.04
CA PHE A 234 19.73 12.55 17.02
C PHE A 234 18.31 12.36 17.59
N ILE A 235 18.06 11.26 18.31
CA ILE A 235 16.76 11.01 18.93
C ILE A 235 16.42 12.09 19.96
N GLN A 236 17.36 12.46 20.84
CA GLN A 236 17.13 13.53 21.82
C GLN A 236 16.87 14.90 21.17
N ALA A 237 17.54 15.20 20.05
CA ALA A 237 17.37 16.47 19.35
C ALA A 237 16.03 16.60 18.60
N HIS A 238 15.51 15.49 18.06
CA HIS A 238 14.32 15.49 17.20
C HIS A 238 13.05 14.93 17.86
N TYR A 239 13.19 14.17 18.96
CA TYR A 239 12.09 13.53 19.67
C TYR A 239 12.18 13.87 21.16
N PRO A 240 11.50 14.93 21.62
CA PRO A 240 11.45 15.27 23.05
C PRO A 240 10.77 14.15 23.85
N PRO A 241 11.01 14.04 25.18
CA PRO A 241 10.62 12.86 25.99
C PRO A 241 9.14 12.44 25.88
N ASP A 242 8.24 13.40 25.68
CA ASP A 242 6.80 13.23 25.51
C ASP A 242 6.36 12.91 24.07
N ALA A 243 7.24 13.09 23.08
CA ALA A 243 6.95 12.75 21.70
C ALA A 243 6.72 11.24 21.55
N PRO A 244 5.68 10.82 20.80
CA PRO A 244 5.40 9.41 20.56
C PRO A 244 6.49 8.82 19.65
N LEU A 245 7.36 8.01 20.24
CA LEU A 245 8.41 7.28 19.53
C LEU A 245 8.44 5.82 20.01
N SER A 246 8.22 4.89 19.08
CA SER A 246 8.42 3.46 19.30
C SER A 246 9.75 3.04 18.70
N VAL A 247 10.62 2.43 19.52
CA VAL A 247 11.94 1.96 19.07
C VAL A 247 11.91 0.44 19.00
N TRP A 248 12.18 -0.12 17.82
CA TRP A 248 12.19 -1.57 17.62
C TRP A 248 13.60 -2.03 17.29
N THR A 249 14.01 -3.17 17.84
CA THR A 249 15.28 -3.83 17.52
C THR A 249 15.06 -5.29 17.22
N SER A 250 16.09 -5.93 16.64
CA SER A 250 16.19 -7.38 16.67
C SER A 250 16.47 -7.90 18.08
N THR A 251 16.64 -9.22 18.22
CA THR A 251 17.06 -9.82 19.49
C THR A 251 18.59 -9.88 19.64
N MET A 252 19.33 -9.49 18.60
CA MET A 252 20.80 -9.55 18.55
C MET A 252 21.48 -8.50 19.43
N THR A 253 22.62 -8.86 20.01
CA THR A 253 23.44 -8.03 20.90
C THR A 253 23.75 -6.66 20.31
N ARG A 254 24.17 -6.62 19.04
CA ARG A 254 24.55 -5.38 18.34
C ARG A 254 23.40 -4.38 18.18
N THR A 255 22.16 -4.83 17.93
CA THR A 255 21.01 -3.90 17.83
C THR A 255 20.61 -3.41 19.21
N GLY A 256 20.66 -4.28 20.22
CA GLY A 256 20.44 -3.91 21.63
C GLY A 256 21.42 -2.85 22.13
N GLN A 257 22.73 -3.06 21.93
CA GLN A 257 23.77 -2.09 22.31
C GLN A 257 23.63 -0.75 21.56
N THR A 258 23.14 -0.76 20.33
CA THR A 258 22.94 0.46 19.53
C THR A 258 21.92 1.40 20.17
N VAL A 259 20.89 0.85 20.82
CA VAL A 259 19.79 1.64 21.40
C VAL A 259 19.83 1.70 22.93
N GLU A 260 20.86 1.16 23.57
CA GLU A 260 20.96 1.05 25.03
C GLU A 260 20.81 2.42 25.73
N ARG A 261 21.43 3.47 25.18
CA ARG A 261 21.26 4.83 25.69
C ARG A 261 19.85 5.38 25.51
N ILE A 262 19.23 5.11 24.36
CA ILE A 262 17.86 5.51 24.07
C ILE A 262 16.90 4.88 25.10
N ALA A 263 17.11 3.59 25.42
CA ALA A 263 16.37 2.89 26.48
C ALA A 263 16.64 3.49 27.87
N ALA A 264 17.89 3.85 28.18
CA ALA A 264 18.26 4.48 29.45
C ALA A 264 17.57 5.83 29.70
N HIS A 265 17.16 6.53 28.63
CA HIS A 265 16.33 7.74 28.71
C HIS A 265 14.83 7.46 28.86
N GLY A 266 14.45 6.22 29.18
CA GLY A 266 13.06 5.83 29.44
C GLY A 266 12.23 5.55 28.18
N ARG A 267 12.84 5.47 26.99
CA ARG A 267 12.11 5.09 25.77
C ARG A 267 11.80 3.59 25.77
N ILE A 268 10.58 3.26 25.34
CA ILE A 268 10.16 1.86 25.19
C ILE A 268 10.87 1.27 23.96
N VAL A 269 11.71 0.26 24.21
CA VAL A 269 12.36 -0.55 23.18
C VAL A 269 11.70 -1.91 23.12
N VAL A 270 11.17 -2.26 21.95
CA VAL A 270 10.55 -3.57 21.69
C VAL A 270 11.50 -4.43 20.86
N LYS A 271 11.81 -5.62 21.36
CA LYS A 271 12.65 -6.59 20.64
C LYS A 271 11.78 -7.53 19.81
N TRP A 272 12.10 -7.68 18.54
CA TRP A 272 11.40 -8.54 17.60
C TRP A 272 12.35 -9.57 17.02
N LYS A 273 12.03 -10.85 17.21
CA LYS A 273 12.82 -11.94 16.61
C LYS A 273 12.80 -11.91 15.08
N GLN A 274 11.69 -11.46 14.50
CA GLN A 274 11.52 -11.31 13.06
C GLN A 274 12.39 -10.21 12.45
N LEU A 275 13.03 -9.37 13.26
CA LEU A 275 14.02 -8.39 12.82
C LEU A 275 15.47 -8.92 12.95
N ASP A 276 15.66 -10.16 13.42
CA ASP A 276 16.97 -10.80 13.40
C ASP A 276 17.50 -10.84 11.96
N GLU A 277 18.82 -10.66 11.82
CA GLU A 277 19.50 -10.77 10.53
C GLU A 277 19.23 -12.13 9.89
N ILE A 278 19.29 -12.18 8.56
CA ILE A 278 19.14 -13.43 7.81
C ILE A 278 20.07 -14.51 8.38
N ASP A 279 19.52 -15.70 8.64
CA ASP A 279 20.29 -16.84 9.11
C ASP A 279 21.17 -17.39 7.98
N ALA A 280 22.48 -17.35 8.18
CA ALA A 280 23.47 -17.84 7.23
C ALA A 280 23.69 -19.36 7.32
N GLY A 281 23.07 -20.04 8.29
CA GLY A 281 23.17 -21.48 8.51
C GLY A 281 24.62 -21.93 8.69
N ILE A 282 25.07 -22.88 7.87
CA ILE A 282 26.44 -23.39 7.91
C ILE A 282 27.51 -22.34 7.56
N CYS A 283 27.11 -21.21 6.96
CA CYS A 283 28.01 -20.11 6.62
C CYS A 283 28.14 -19.05 7.74
N ASP A 284 27.49 -19.26 8.89
CA ASP A 284 27.52 -18.30 10.00
C ASP A 284 28.95 -18.11 10.53
N GLY A 285 29.37 -16.85 10.68
CA GLY A 285 30.72 -16.50 11.12
C GLY A 285 31.82 -16.72 10.09
N MET A 286 31.49 -16.87 8.80
CA MET A 286 32.45 -16.92 7.70
C MET A 286 32.57 -15.58 6.97
N THR A 287 33.70 -15.31 6.31
CA THR A 287 33.77 -14.28 5.27
C THR A 287 33.19 -14.80 3.95
N TYR A 288 32.84 -13.90 3.03
CA TYR A 288 32.40 -14.31 1.69
C TYR A 288 33.48 -15.09 0.93
N GLU A 289 34.76 -14.79 1.13
CA GLU A 289 35.88 -15.53 0.53
C GLU A 289 35.98 -16.95 1.09
N GLN A 290 35.76 -17.11 2.40
CA GLN A 290 35.71 -18.44 3.02
C GLN A 290 34.54 -19.26 2.48
N VAL A 291 33.36 -18.66 2.33
CA VAL A 291 32.21 -19.33 1.71
C VAL A 291 32.53 -19.73 0.27
N ALA A 292 33.13 -18.86 -0.53
CA ALA A 292 33.51 -19.17 -1.91
C ALA A 292 34.55 -20.30 -2.02
N GLN A 293 35.45 -20.43 -1.05
CA GLN A 293 36.48 -21.48 -1.03
C GLN A 293 35.94 -22.82 -0.50
N GLN A 294 35.13 -22.79 0.55
CA GLN A 294 34.67 -23.99 1.25
C GLN A 294 33.36 -24.56 0.67
N LEU A 295 32.49 -23.68 0.16
CA LEU A 295 31.15 -23.99 -0.37
C LEU A 295 30.95 -23.32 -1.75
N PRO A 296 31.78 -23.64 -2.76
CA PRO A 296 31.78 -22.95 -4.05
C PRO A 296 30.44 -23.06 -4.79
N ASP A 297 29.78 -24.22 -4.72
CA ASP A 297 28.49 -24.45 -5.37
C ASP A 297 27.39 -23.58 -4.75
N GLU A 298 27.33 -23.49 -3.42
CA GLU A 298 26.39 -22.61 -2.70
C GLU A 298 26.66 -21.13 -2.98
N TYR A 299 27.93 -20.74 -3.02
CA TYR A 299 28.33 -19.37 -3.36
C TYR A 299 27.90 -18.98 -4.79
N LEU A 300 28.02 -19.90 -5.74
CA LEU A 300 27.59 -19.69 -7.13
C LEU A 300 26.07 -19.67 -7.27
N ALA A 301 25.35 -20.52 -6.56
CA ALA A 301 23.88 -20.57 -6.61
C ALA A 301 23.20 -19.31 -6.04
N ARG A 302 23.90 -18.56 -5.17
CA ARG A 302 23.39 -17.33 -4.53
C ARG A 302 23.64 -16.05 -5.35
N LYS A 303 24.44 -16.10 -6.42
CA LYS A 303 24.68 -14.95 -7.29
C LYS A 303 23.45 -14.60 -8.14
#